data_AF-A0A401L2V6-F1
#
_entry.id   AF-A0A401L2V6-F1
#
_cell.length_a   1.000
_cell.length_b   1.000
_cell.length_c   1.000
_cell.angle_alpha   90.00
_cell.angle_beta   90.00
_cell.angle_gamma   90.00
#
_symmetry.space_group_name_H-M   'P 1'
#
loop_
_entity.id
_entity.type
_entity.pdbx_description
1 polymer ?
#
loop_
_entity_poly.entity_id
_entity_poly.type
_entity_poly.pdbx_seq_one_letter_code
_entity_poly.pdbx_strand_id
1 'polypeptide(L)'
;MTTLWEVIDFKVQTTAPTNTTDSIFANGQMQAKVVVTIRAINASTGANYQLTDAELQSIKLINYYTKVEVTGKWFYSTTENEFAHALPRAGAPVDPIADGSQYINFWVSSTQIGYENIAAQISQPGAVQSNVVTTTGGSFNSMVTIAAIEPITYTKQRHVRSRGYG
;
A
#
# COMPACT_ATOMS: atom_id res chain seq x y z
N MET A 1 13.04 23.51 -16.99
CA MET A 1 12.56 22.55 -18.01
C MET A 1 12.21 21.27 -17.26
N THR A 2 11.02 20.70 -17.49
CA THR A 2 10.64 19.41 -16.89
C THR A 2 11.39 18.30 -17.60
N THR A 3 12.08 17.44 -16.85
CA THR A 3 12.73 16.27 -17.44
C THR A 3 11.68 15.25 -17.82
N LEU A 4 11.69 14.80 -19.07
CA LEU A 4 10.83 13.70 -19.51
C LEU A 4 11.45 12.37 -19.06
N TRP A 5 10.64 11.54 -18.42
CA TRP A 5 11.04 10.23 -17.97
C TRP A 5 9.95 9.21 -18.20
N GLU A 6 10.35 7.95 -18.31
CA GLU A 6 9.47 6.82 -18.60
C GLU A 6 9.70 5.70 -17.60
N VAL A 7 8.60 5.13 -17.11
CA VAL A 7 8.61 3.97 -16.23
C VAL A 7 9.06 2.73 -16.99
N ILE A 8 10.03 2.00 -16.45
CA ILE A 8 10.56 0.74 -17.01
C ILE A 8 10.38 -0.46 -16.09
N ASP A 9 10.12 -0.26 -14.80
CA ASP A 9 9.64 -1.29 -13.87
C ASP A 9 8.70 -0.64 -12.85
N PHE A 10 7.61 -1.33 -12.52
CA PHE A 10 6.60 -0.83 -11.58
C PHE A 10 5.83 -1.97 -10.95
N LYS A 11 5.92 -2.11 -9.62
CA LYS A 11 5.34 -3.24 -8.88
C LYS A 11 4.80 -2.82 -7.53
N VAL A 12 3.85 -3.60 -7.02
CA VAL A 12 3.26 -3.45 -5.70
C VAL A 12 3.43 -4.74 -4.92
N GLN A 13 3.86 -4.63 -3.66
CA GLN A 13 4.11 -5.76 -2.77
C GLN A 13 3.67 -5.43 -1.35
N THR A 14 3.31 -6.44 -0.56
CA THR A 14 3.21 -6.32 0.89
C THR A 14 4.50 -6.80 1.52
N THR A 15 4.70 -6.51 2.81
CA THR A 15 5.80 -7.12 3.56
C THR A 15 5.42 -8.46 4.20
N ALA A 16 4.21 -8.96 3.99
CA ALA A 16 3.80 -10.26 4.52
C ALA A 16 4.55 -11.40 3.81
N PRO A 17 4.63 -12.62 4.37
CA PRO A 17 5.48 -13.70 3.83
C PRO A 17 5.26 -14.08 2.36
N THR A 18 4.07 -13.82 1.81
CA THR A 18 3.74 -14.10 0.40
C THR A 18 3.98 -12.90 -0.52
N ASN A 19 4.27 -11.71 0.02
CA ASN A 19 4.36 -10.42 -0.66
C ASN A 19 3.10 -9.98 -1.43
N THR A 20 2.05 -10.80 -1.45
CA THR A 20 0.83 -10.56 -2.24
C THR A 20 -0.39 -10.38 -1.36
N THR A 21 -0.37 -10.83 -0.11
CA THR A 21 -1.54 -10.79 0.77
C THR A 21 -1.15 -10.42 2.18
N ASP A 22 -1.86 -9.46 2.77
CA ASP A 22 -1.75 -9.09 4.18
C ASP A 22 -3.14 -8.91 4.82
N SER A 23 -3.21 -8.78 6.14
CA SER A 23 -4.49 -8.71 6.87
C SER A 23 -4.44 -7.72 8.03
N ILE A 24 -5.51 -6.95 8.18
CA ILE A 24 -5.69 -5.92 9.21
C ILE A 24 -7.03 -6.06 9.92
N PHE A 25 -7.17 -5.52 11.12
CA PHE A 25 -8.49 -5.30 11.70
C PHE A 25 -9.18 -4.10 11.02
N ALA A 26 -10.48 -4.23 10.74
CA ALA A 26 -11.32 -3.18 10.17
C ALA A 26 -11.69 -2.08 11.19
N ASN A 27 -10.71 -1.61 11.98
CA ASN A 27 -10.90 -0.63 13.06
C ASN A 27 -10.40 0.78 12.71
N GLY A 28 -9.88 0.98 11.50
CA GLY A 28 -9.30 2.24 11.04
C GLY A 28 -7.96 2.61 11.69
N GLN A 29 -7.41 1.76 12.56
CA GLN A 29 -6.16 2.01 13.27
C GLN A 29 -5.05 1.09 12.81
N MET A 30 -5.37 -0.19 12.61
CA MET A 30 -4.40 -1.15 12.11
C MET A 30 -4.03 -0.85 10.65
N GLN A 31 -2.75 -0.98 10.31
CA GLN A 31 -2.25 -0.71 8.97
C GLN A 31 -1.50 -1.92 8.41
N ALA A 32 -1.65 -2.13 7.11
CA ALA A 32 -0.79 -3.03 6.35
C ALA A 32 0.20 -2.20 5.53
N LYS A 33 1.47 -2.61 5.53
CA LYS A 33 2.51 -1.96 4.72
C LYS A 33 2.42 -2.47 3.29
N VAL A 34 2.17 -1.55 2.37
CA VAL A 34 2.23 -1.75 0.92
C VAL A 34 3.44 -0.99 0.40
N VAL A 35 4.37 -1.72 -0.22
CA VAL A 35 5.55 -1.15 -0.86
C VAL A 35 5.31 -1.08 -2.35
N VAL A 36 5.52 0.11 -2.91
CA VAL A 36 5.52 0.33 -4.36
C VAL A 36 6.96 0.53 -4.80
N THR A 37 7.43 -0.31 -5.72
CA THR A 37 8.77 -0.19 -6.32
C THR A 37 8.67 0.31 -7.74
N ILE A 38 9.60 1.20 -8.13
CA ILE A 38 9.59 1.85 -9.42
C ILE A 38 11.01 2.08 -9.93
N ARG A 39 11.18 1.94 -11.24
CA ARG A 39 12.38 2.39 -11.98
C ARG A 39 11.95 3.20 -13.19
N ALA A 40 12.70 4.27 -13.46
CA ALA A 40 12.50 5.09 -14.63
C ALA A 40 13.81 5.36 -15.38
N ILE A 41 13.67 5.76 -16.63
CA ILE A 41 14.75 6.26 -17.49
C ILE A 41 14.40 7.64 -18.01
N ASN A 42 15.40 8.43 -18.35
CA ASN A 42 15.21 9.65 -19.12
C ASN A 42 14.73 9.27 -20.53
N ALA A 43 13.59 9.82 -20.94
CA ALA A 43 12.93 9.46 -22.20
C ALA A 43 13.80 9.75 -23.44
N SER A 44 14.67 10.76 -23.37
CA SER A 44 15.49 11.19 -24.50
C SER A 44 16.83 10.46 -24.59
N THR A 45 17.45 10.14 -23.45
CA THR A 45 18.81 9.57 -23.42
C THR A 45 18.84 8.08 -23.09
N GLY A 46 17.74 7.53 -22.55
CA GLY A 46 17.68 6.15 -22.04
C GLY A 46 18.49 5.92 -20.77
N ALA A 47 19.11 6.95 -20.19
CA ALA A 47 19.86 6.83 -18.94
C ALA A 47 18.90 6.65 -17.76
N ASN A 48 19.33 5.94 -16.70
CA ASN A 48 18.54 5.81 -15.48
C ASN A 48 18.12 7.19 -14.96
N TYR A 49 16.85 7.33 -14.61
CA TYR A 49 16.29 8.54 -14.02
C TYR A 49 15.86 8.26 -12.59
N GLN A 50 16.43 9.02 -11.66
CA GLN A 50 16.04 9.02 -10.26
C GLN A 50 14.86 9.99 -10.09
N LEU A 51 13.68 9.46 -9.79
CA LEU A 51 12.51 10.27 -9.44
C LEU A 51 12.84 11.12 -8.21
N THR A 52 12.42 12.37 -8.25
CA THR A 52 12.41 13.25 -7.08
C THR A 52 11.41 12.76 -6.04
N ASP A 53 11.55 13.21 -4.79
CA ASP A 53 10.61 12.87 -3.73
C ASP A 53 9.17 13.29 -4.07
N ALA A 54 8.99 14.44 -4.74
CA ALA A 54 7.68 14.91 -5.18
C ALA A 54 7.08 14.01 -6.28
N GLU A 55 7.90 13.47 -7.19
CA GLU A 55 7.45 12.52 -8.20
C GLU A 55 7.10 11.17 -7.58
N LEU A 56 7.89 10.66 -6.63
CA LEU A 56 7.56 9.45 -5.86
C LEU A 56 6.27 9.63 -5.05
N GLN A 57 6.09 10.77 -4.39
CA GLN A 57 4.88 11.09 -3.61
C GLN A 57 3.64 11.31 -4.50
N SER A 58 3.81 11.47 -5.81
CA SER A 58 2.69 11.54 -6.75
C SER A 58 2.06 10.16 -7.04
N ILE A 59 2.70 9.07 -6.59
CA ILE A 59 2.14 7.72 -6.71
C ILE A 59 0.86 7.63 -5.89
N LYS A 60 -0.16 7.03 -6.49
CA LYS A 60 -1.46 6.77 -5.87
C LYS A 60 -1.71 5.28 -5.78
N LEU A 61 -2.34 4.87 -4.69
CA LEU A 61 -2.92 3.53 -4.60
C LEU A 61 -4.32 3.53 -5.23
N ILE A 62 -4.55 2.60 -6.14
CA ILE A 62 -5.82 2.40 -6.85
C ILE A 62 -6.31 0.97 -6.64
N ASN A 63 -7.61 0.75 -6.76
CA ASN A 63 -8.14 -0.61 -6.86
C ASN A 63 -7.74 -1.21 -8.21
N TYR A 64 -7.19 -2.43 -8.19
CA TYR A 64 -6.65 -3.11 -9.35
C TYR A 64 -7.69 -3.33 -10.47
N TYR A 65 -8.93 -3.66 -10.11
CA TYR A 65 -9.98 -3.96 -11.09
C TYR A 65 -10.74 -2.72 -11.56
N THR A 66 -11.11 -1.83 -10.63
CA THR A 66 -11.93 -0.64 -10.96
C THR A 66 -11.08 0.54 -11.42
N LYS A 67 -9.78 0.53 -11.12
CA LYS A 67 -8.82 1.61 -11.42
C LYS A 67 -9.15 2.94 -10.72
N VAL A 68 -9.99 2.88 -9.70
CA VAL A 68 -10.38 4.04 -8.87
C VAL A 68 -9.41 4.15 -7.70
N GLU A 69 -9.05 5.39 -7.34
CA GLU A 69 -8.20 5.66 -6.18
C GLU A 69 -8.81 5.09 -4.88
N VAL A 70 -7.95 4.47 -4.07
CA VAL A 70 -8.34 3.89 -2.77
C VAL A 70 -8.68 5.02 -1.80
N THR A 71 -9.97 5.26 -1.60
CA THR A 71 -10.48 6.32 -0.73
C THR A 71 -11.78 5.90 -0.03
N GLY A 72 -12.16 6.63 1.02
CA GLY A 72 -13.39 6.38 1.75
C GLY A 72 -13.22 5.32 2.84
N LYS A 73 -13.84 4.14 2.68
CA LYS A 73 -13.81 3.07 3.69
C LYS A 73 -12.45 2.40 3.82
N TRP A 74 -11.71 2.41 2.72
CA TRP A 74 -10.29 2.10 2.65
C TRP A 74 -9.52 3.40 2.44
N PHE A 75 -8.37 3.52 3.08
CA PHE A 75 -7.54 4.72 2.98
C PHE A 75 -6.09 4.36 3.23
N TYR A 76 -5.18 5.23 2.79
CA TYR A 76 -3.76 5.02 2.91
C TYR A 76 -3.02 6.32 3.27
N SER A 77 -1.81 6.17 3.79
CA SER A 77 -0.90 7.26 4.16
C SER A 77 0.54 6.86 3.83
N THR A 78 1.41 7.82 3.54
CA THR A 78 2.86 7.58 3.44
C THR A 78 3.55 7.54 4.81
N THR A 79 2.80 7.81 5.89
CA THR A 79 3.29 7.86 7.27
C THR A 79 2.69 6.72 8.08
N GLU A 80 3.55 5.96 8.75
CA GLU A 80 3.18 4.91 9.71
C GLU A 80 2.57 5.54 10.97
N ASN A 81 1.51 4.96 11.50
CA ASN A 81 0.94 5.40 12.77
C ASN A 81 1.52 4.62 13.96
N GLU A 82 1.18 5.03 15.18
CA GLU A 82 1.72 4.49 16.43
C GLU A 82 1.09 3.16 16.90
N PHE A 83 0.09 2.63 16.19
CA PHE A 83 -0.65 1.44 16.61
C PHE A 83 0.07 0.14 16.23
N ALA A 84 -0.31 -0.97 16.86
CA ALA A 84 0.27 -2.27 16.52
C ALA A 84 -0.19 -2.73 15.13
N HIS A 85 0.78 -3.03 14.26
CA HIS A 85 0.55 -3.37 12.84
C HIS A 85 0.61 -4.86 12.54
N ALA A 86 1.05 -5.67 13.51
CA ALA A 86 1.15 -7.12 13.34
C ALA A 86 -0.09 -7.83 13.90
N LEU A 87 -0.72 -8.67 13.08
CA LEU A 87 -1.63 -9.68 13.63
C LEU A 87 -0.80 -10.68 14.46
N PRO A 88 -1.37 -11.29 15.52
CA PRO A 88 -0.66 -12.29 16.34
C PRO A 88 -0.15 -13.52 15.58
N ARG A 89 -0.54 -13.69 14.30
CA ARG A 89 -0.11 -14.77 13.40
C ARG A 89 0.56 -14.26 12.11
N ALA A 90 0.83 -12.96 12.00
CA ALA A 90 1.59 -12.45 10.86
C ALA A 90 3.02 -13.00 10.95
N GLY A 91 3.50 -13.64 9.87
CA GLY A 91 4.90 -14.03 9.77
C GLY A 91 5.80 -12.79 9.78
N ALA A 92 7.11 -13.00 10.00
CA ALA A 92 8.06 -11.89 10.01
C ALA A 92 7.98 -11.10 8.68
N PRO A 93 8.00 -9.76 8.75
CA PRO A 93 7.96 -8.94 7.54
C PRO A 93 9.21 -9.20 6.70
N VAL A 94 9.02 -9.27 5.38
CA VAL A 94 10.10 -9.36 4.40
C VAL A 94 10.32 -8.00 3.76
N ASP A 95 11.56 -7.54 3.78
CA ASP A 95 11.93 -6.29 3.12
C ASP A 95 12.05 -6.50 1.60
N PRO A 96 11.74 -5.48 0.78
CA PRO A 96 11.95 -5.53 -0.66
C PRO A 96 13.43 -5.78 -0.98
N ILE A 97 13.70 -6.51 -2.06
CA ILE A 97 15.06 -6.74 -2.55
C ILE A 97 15.62 -5.42 -3.08
N ALA A 98 16.77 -5.00 -2.56
CA ALA A 98 17.49 -3.82 -3.04
C ALA A 98 18.16 -4.10 -4.40
N ASP A 99 17.45 -3.86 -5.50
CA ASP A 99 17.91 -4.11 -6.88
C ASP A 99 18.23 -2.82 -7.67
N GLY A 100 18.34 -1.68 -6.96
CA GLY A 100 18.50 -0.35 -7.57
C GLY A 100 17.18 0.34 -7.92
N SER A 101 16.03 -0.27 -7.59
CA SER A 101 14.72 0.40 -7.66
C SER A 101 14.53 1.43 -6.56
N GLN A 102 13.80 2.50 -6.87
CA GLN A 102 13.24 3.39 -5.85
C GLN A 102 11.98 2.75 -5.27
N TYR A 103 11.66 3.10 -4.03
CA TYR A 103 10.44 2.61 -3.39
C TYR A 103 9.77 3.71 -2.57
N ILE A 104 8.46 3.57 -2.39
CA ILE A 104 7.66 4.34 -1.45
C ILE A 104 6.78 3.38 -0.65
N ASN A 105 6.65 3.66 0.65
CA ASN A 105 5.80 2.89 1.55
C ASN A 105 4.47 3.57 1.72
N PHE A 106 3.41 2.79 1.62
CA PHE A 106 2.06 3.19 1.96
C PHE A 106 1.53 2.31 3.08
N TRP A 107 0.79 2.91 3.99
CA TRP A 107 0.17 2.27 5.13
C TRP A 107 -1.33 2.27 4.93
N VAL A 108 -1.89 1.11 4.65
CA VAL A 108 -3.29 0.93 4.25
C VAL A 108 -4.13 0.49 5.43
N SER A 109 -5.26 1.15 5.62
CA SER A 109 -6.23 0.86 6.68
C SER A 109 -7.66 0.76 6.14
N SER A 110 -8.54 0.15 6.93
CA SER A 110 -9.96 0.04 6.61
C SER A 110 -10.84 0.21 7.83
N THR A 111 -12.05 0.74 7.61
CA THR A 111 -13.16 0.76 8.58
C THR A 111 -14.27 -0.24 8.25
N GLN A 112 -14.08 -1.06 7.21
CA GLN A 112 -15.05 -2.05 6.75
C GLN A 112 -14.39 -3.42 6.55
N ILE A 113 -15.08 -4.47 6.97
CA ILE A 113 -14.68 -5.85 6.72
C ILE A 113 -14.78 -6.14 5.20
N GLY A 114 -13.76 -6.78 4.65
CA GLY A 114 -13.72 -7.16 3.24
C GLY A 114 -12.30 -7.28 2.69
N TYR A 115 -12.20 -7.31 1.37
CA TYR A 115 -10.94 -7.38 0.64
C TYR A 115 -10.78 -6.15 -0.24
N GLU A 116 -9.56 -5.62 -0.29
CA GLU A 116 -9.17 -4.57 -1.22
C GLU A 116 -7.99 -5.08 -2.06
N ASN A 117 -8.12 -4.98 -3.39
CA ASN A 117 -7.07 -5.40 -4.32
C ASN A 117 -6.36 -4.14 -4.80
N ILE A 118 -5.15 -3.93 -4.31
CA ILE A 118 -4.42 -2.67 -4.46
C ILE A 118 -3.39 -2.79 -5.57
N ALA A 119 -3.42 -1.80 -6.45
CA ALA A 119 -2.46 -1.51 -7.49
C ALA A 119 -1.90 -0.09 -7.30
N ALA A 120 -0.90 0.27 -8.09
CA ALA A 120 -0.31 1.59 -8.07
C ALA A 120 -0.49 2.31 -9.42
N GLN A 121 -0.54 3.64 -9.34
CA GLN A 121 -0.63 4.54 -10.46
C GLN A 121 0.37 5.69 -10.29
N ILE A 122 1.00 6.11 -11.39
CA ILE A 122 1.83 7.31 -11.43
C ILE A 122 1.60 8.06 -12.75
N SER A 123 1.65 9.40 -12.69
CA SER A 123 1.62 10.25 -13.88
C SER A 123 3.04 10.62 -14.27
N GLN A 124 3.53 10.09 -15.40
CA GLN A 124 4.82 10.47 -15.95
C GLN A 124 4.68 11.70 -16.87
N PRO A 125 5.64 12.64 -16.85
CA PRO A 125 5.61 13.81 -17.72
C PRO A 125 5.80 13.38 -19.18
N GLY A 126 4.93 13.86 -20.06
CA GLY A 126 5.07 13.64 -21.51
C GLY A 126 5.37 14.93 -22.25
N ALA A 127 5.85 14.80 -23.49
CA ALA A 127 6.24 15.94 -24.33
C ALA A 127 5.06 16.88 -24.66
N VAL A 128 3.84 16.36 -24.70
CA VAL A 128 2.61 17.11 -25.02
C VAL A 128 1.60 17.07 -23.85
N GLN A 129 1.44 15.90 -23.23
CA GLN A 129 0.58 15.68 -22.07
C GLN A 129 1.16 14.59 -21.18
N SER A 130 0.83 14.59 -19.88
CA SER A 130 1.23 13.51 -18.98
C SER A 130 0.58 12.19 -19.37
N ASN A 131 1.31 11.10 -19.18
CA ASN A 131 0.81 9.74 -19.38
C ASN A 131 0.64 9.05 -18.03
N VAL A 132 -0.43 8.27 -17.90
CA VAL A 132 -0.74 7.54 -16.68
C VAL A 132 -0.27 6.11 -16.82
N VAL A 133 0.66 5.70 -15.96
CA VAL A 133 1.15 4.32 -15.88
C VAL A 133 0.52 3.66 -14.67
N THR A 134 0.07 2.40 -14.82
CA THR A 134 -0.55 1.65 -13.72
C THR A 134 -0.01 0.23 -13.67
N THR A 135 -0.14 -0.41 -12.51
CA THR A 135 0.19 -1.84 -12.35
C THR A 135 -0.98 -2.78 -12.68
N THR A 136 -2.03 -2.29 -13.34
CA THR A 136 -3.28 -3.05 -13.59
C THR A 136 -3.27 -3.89 -14.88
N GLY A 137 -2.12 -4.03 -15.53
CA GLY A 137 -1.98 -4.79 -16.77
C GLY A 137 -0.72 -4.46 -17.56
N GLY A 138 -0.64 -4.98 -18.79
CA GLY A 138 0.52 -4.80 -19.67
C GLY A 138 1.79 -5.39 -19.05
N SER A 139 2.91 -4.67 -19.21
CA SER A 139 4.23 -5.07 -18.70
C SER A 139 4.39 -4.90 -17.18
N PHE A 140 3.46 -4.23 -16.50
CA PHE A 140 3.55 -3.89 -15.07
C PHE A 140 2.45 -4.56 -14.23
N ASN A 141 1.93 -5.70 -14.67
CA ASN A 141 0.82 -6.36 -14.01
C ASN A 141 1.20 -6.87 -12.61
N SER A 142 0.77 -6.16 -11.56
CA SER A 142 1.08 -6.45 -10.15
C SER A 142 0.01 -5.89 -9.22
N MET A 143 -0.40 -6.71 -8.24
CA MET A 143 -1.39 -6.35 -7.23
C MET A 143 -1.09 -7.00 -5.89
N VAL A 144 -1.65 -6.41 -4.83
CA VAL A 144 -1.69 -7.00 -3.49
C VAL A 144 -3.12 -7.03 -2.96
N THR A 145 -3.44 -8.01 -2.11
CA THR A 145 -4.74 -8.13 -1.45
C THR A 145 -4.60 -7.80 0.03
N ILE A 146 -5.35 -6.83 0.52
CA ILE A 146 -5.46 -6.55 1.95
C ILE A 146 -6.82 -7.06 2.43
N ALA A 147 -6.81 -7.98 3.39
CA ALA A 147 -8.01 -8.48 4.04
C ALA A 147 -8.27 -7.73 5.34
N ALA A 148 -9.38 -6.98 5.40
CA ALA A 148 -9.86 -6.35 6.62
C ALA A 148 -10.82 -7.30 7.34
N ILE A 149 -10.43 -7.77 8.53
CA ILE A 149 -11.16 -8.73 9.35
C ILE A 149 -11.82 -8.06 10.55
N GLU A 150 -12.71 -8.81 11.21
CA GLU A 150 -13.49 -8.31 12.36
C GLU A 150 -12.58 -7.85 13.51
N PRO A 151 -12.77 -6.62 14.04
CA PRO A 151 -12.01 -6.14 15.19
C PRO A 151 -12.20 -7.01 16.42
N ILE A 152 -11.13 -7.32 17.14
CA ILE A 152 -11.23 -8.00 18.44
C ILE A 152 -11.88 -7.06 19.45
N THR A 153 -13.12 -7.37 19.85
CA THR A 153 -13.78 -6.71 20.99
C THR A 153 -13.42 -7.45 22.28
N TYR A 154 -12.59 -6.83 23.13
CA TYR A 154 -12.40 -7.31 24.50
C TYR A 154 -13.66 -7.00 25.32
N THR A 155 -14.54 -7.98 25.51
CA THR A 155 -15.53 -7.92 26.58
C THR A 155 -14.82 -8.21 27.90
N LYS A 156 -14.49 -7.17 28.67
CA LYS A 156 -14.14 -7.35 30.08
C LYS A 156 -15.37 -7.94 30.78
N GLN A 157 -15.40 -9.25 31.00
CA GLN A 157 -16.33 -9.82 31.96
C GLN A 157 -15.94 -9.31 33.35
N ARG A 158 -16.59 -8.23 33.78
CA ARG A 158 -16.52 -7.76 35.16
C ARG A 158 -17.25 -8.81 36.02
N HIS A 159 -16.49 -9.72 36.60
CA HIS A 159 -16.99 -10.64 37.61
C HIS A 159 -17.35 -9.83 38.88
N VAL A 160 -18.58 -9.34 38.96
CA VAL A 160 -19.10 -8.73 40.18
C VAL A 160 -19.40 -9.86 41.16
N ARG A 161 -18.48 -10.14 42.08
CA ARG A 161 -18.81 -10.90 43.29
C ARG A 161 -19.61 -10.00 44.22
N SER A 162 -20.94 -10.10 44.15
CA SER A 162 -21.81 -9.61 45.22
C SER A 162 -21.56 -10.49 46.45
N ARG A 163 -20.91 -9.93 47.47
CA ARG A 163 -20.91 -10.49 48.83
C ARG A 163 -22.05 -9.82 49.58
N GLY A 164 -23.20 -10.50 49.63
CA GLY A 164 -24.21 -10.21 50.63
C GLY A 164 -23.76 -10.79 51.96
N TYR A 165 -23.66 -9.93 52.98
CA TYR A 165 -23.67 -10.36 54.37
C TYR A 165 -24.91 -9.74 55.00
N GLY A 166 -25.80 -10.62 55.46
CA GLY A 166 -26.84 -10.30 56.45
C GLY A 166 -26.31 -10.49 57.86
#